data_AF-A6YM28-F1
#
_entry.id   AF-A6YM28-F1
#
_cell.length_a   1.000
_cell.length_b   1.000
_cell.length_c   1.000
_cell.angle_alpha   90.00
_cell.angle_beta   90.00
_cell.angle_gamma   90.00
#
_symmetry.space_group_name_H-M   'P 1'
#
loop_
_entity.id
_entity.type
_entity.pdbx_description
1 polymer ?
#
loop_
_entity_poly.entity_id
_entity_poly.type
_entity_poly.pdbx_seq_one_letter_code
_entity_poly.pdbx_strand_id
1 'polypeptide(L)'
;LACCTTNCLAPLAKVMNDKFGIVEGLMTTIHAFTATQKVVDGPSSKDWRGGRTAGTNIIPSSTGAAKAVGKVIPELNGKLTGMAFRVPVPDVSVVDLTCRLAKETTYDEIKKAIKHASENEMKGIFGYTEDAVVSTDFVSDQRSSIFDASAGISSVQTMEN
;
A
#
# COMPACT_ATOMS: atom_id res chain seq x y z
N LEU A 1 -13.63 1.97 11.81
CA LEU A 1 -12.70 1.25 10.90
C LEU A 1 -12.48 2.09 9.64
N ALA A 2 -11.22 2.30 9.26
CA ALA A 2 -10.89 2.86 7.93
C ALA A 2 -11.02 1.76 6.85
N CYS A 3 -10.80 2.10 5.57
CA CYS A 3 -10.85 1.09 4.50
C CYS A 3 -9.63 0.15 4.53
N CYS A 4 -9.72 -1.01 3.86
CA CYS A 4 -8.65 -2.00 3.72
C CYS A 4 -7.30 -1.37 3.32
N THR A 5 -7.30 -0.50 2.30
CA THR A 5 -6.08 0.18 1.85
C THR A 5 -5.48 1.11 2.92
N THR A 6 -6.29 1.82 3.71
CA THR A 6 -5.76 2.65 4.80
C THR A 6 -5.16 1.79 5.91
N ASN A 7 -5.80 0.67 6.26
CA ASN A 7 -5.23 -0.27 7.24
C ASN A 7 -3.93 -0.92 6.73
N CYS A 8 -3.78 -1.12 5.42
CA CYS A 8 -2.55 -1.61 4.83
C CYS A 8 -1.43 -0.56 4.82
N LEU A 9 -1.74 0.67 4.41
CA LEU A 9 -0.77 1.76 4.25
C LEU A 9 -0.32 2.38 5.57
N ALA A 10 -1.22 2.53 6.56
CA ALA A 10 -0.93 3.28 7.78
C ALA A 10 0.20 2.66 8.64
N PRO A 11 0.28 1.33 8.87
CA PRO A 11 1.40 0.71 9.60
C PRO A 11 2.74 0.99 8.92
N LEU A 12 2.83 0.78 7.60
CA LEU A 12 4.03 1.06 6.81
C LEU A 12 4.41 2.55 6.92
N ALA A 13 3.47 3.45 6.65
CA ALA A 13 3.70 4.89 6.70
C ALA A 13 4.14 5.36 8.09
N LYS A 14 3.60 4.77 9.16
CA LYS A 14 4.00 5.07 10.54
C LYS A 14 5.47 4.69 10.78
N VAL A 15 5.87 3.46 10.47
CA VAL A 15 7.26 3.02 10.67
C VAL A 15 8.23 3.88 9.87
N MET A 16 7.90 4.13 8.60
CA MET A 16 8.74 4.95 7.71
C MET A 16 8.85 6.39 8.22
N ASN A 17 7.76 6.99 8.68
CA ASN A 17 7.76 8.35 9.19
C ASN A 17 8.50 8.48 10.52
N ASP A 18 8.25 7.58 11.47
CA ASP A 18 8.86 7.62 12.80
C ASP A 18 10.38 7.43 12.74
N LYS A 19 10.88 6.62 11.80
CA LYS A 19 12.31 6.29 11.69
C LYS A 19 13.08 7.22 10.76
N PHE A 20 12.46 7.65 9.66
CA PHE A 20 13.16 8.32 8.57
C PHE A 20 12.52 9.66 8.14
N GLY A 21 11.31 9.94 8.61
CA GLY A 21 10.55 11.14 8.28
C GLY A 21 10.06 11.15 6.83
N ILE A 22 8.75 11.03 6.60
CA ILE A 22 8.21 11.17 5.24
C ILE A 22 8.05 12.66 4.94
N VAL A 23 8.66 13.11 3.84
CA VAL A 23 8.48 14.48 3.34
C VAL A 23 7.24 14.57 2.47
N GLU A 24 7.12 13.65 1.51
CA GLU A 24 5.96 13.50 0.63
C GLU A 24 5.89 12.07 0.09
N GLY A 25 4.71 11.64 -0.34
CA GLY A 25 4.53 10.32 -0.93
C GLY A 25 3.28 10.20 -1.80
N LEU A 26 3.41 9.34 -2.81
CA LEU A 26 2.35 8.95 -3.72
C LEU A 26 2.11 7.45 -3.58
N MET A 27 0.86 7.09 -3.35
CA MET A 27 0.45 5.70 -3.22
C MET A 27 -0.39 5.25 -4.42
N THR A 28 -0.08 4.08 -4.93
CA THR A 28 -0.93 3.32 -5.83
C THR A 28 -1.36 2.05 -5.11
N THR A 29 -2.65 1.75 -5.08
CA THR A 29 -3.11 0.41 -4.67
C THR A 29 -3.52 -0.38 -5.90
N ILE A 30 -2.86 -1.51 -6.13
CA ILE A 30 -3.26 -2.49 -7.13
C ILE A 30 -4.19 -3.45 -6.40
N HIS A 31 -5.48 -3.30 -6.65
CA HIS A 31 -6.52 -3.82 -5.79
C HIS A 31 -7.40 -4.81 -6.53
N ALA A 32 -7.77 -5.90 -5.87
CA ALA A 32 -8.79 -6.82 -6.34
C ALA A 32 -10.08 -6.08 -6.73
N PHE A 33 -10.81 -6.61 -7.70
CA PHE A 33 -12.17 -6.11 -7.93
C PHE A 33 -13.05 -6.44 -6.73
N THR A 34 -14.14 -5.69 -6.54
CA THR A 34 -15.05 -5.86 -5.41
C THR A 34 -16.49 -5.99 -5.90
N ALA A 35 -17.43 -6.23 -4.98
CA ALA A 35 -18.84 -6.41 -5.32
C ALA A 35 -19.50 -5.21 -6.04
N THR A 36 -18.87 -4.02 -6.01
CA THR A 36 -19.39 -2.83 -6.70
C THR A 36 -19.13 -2.84 -8.21
N GLN A 37 -18.10 -3.55 -8.67
CA GLN A 37 -17.73 -3.65 -10.09
C GLN A 37 -18.64 -4.63 -10.83
N LYS A 38 -18.67 -4.53 -12.16
CA LYS A 38 -19.63 -5.25 -13.00
C LYS A 38 -18.99 -6.46 -13.70
N VAL A 39 -19.78 -7.54 -13.81
CA VAL A 39 -19.38 -8.76 -14.55
C VAL A 39 -19.34 -8.52 -16.06
N VAL A 40 -20.15 -7.58 -16.54
CA VAL A 40 -20.17 -7.09 -17.93
C VAL A 40 -20.29 -5.57 -17.90
N ASP A 41 -19.95 -4.91 -19.01
CA ASP A 41 -20.07 -3.45 -19.11
C ASP A 41 -21.50 -2.99 -18.77
N GLY A 42 -21.62 -2.03 -17.86
CA GLY A 42 -22.91 -1.54 -17.39
C GLY A 42 -22.85 -0.14 -16.76
N PRO A 43 -24.01 0.43 -16.44
CA PRO A 43 -24.08 1.80 -15.92
C PRO A 43 -23.39 1.95 -14.56
N SER A 44 -22.57 3.01 -14.44
CA SER A 44 -21.98 3.46 -13.18
C SER A 44 -21.95 4.99 -13.16
N SER A 45 -22.94 5.60 -12.52
CA SER A 45 -23.24 7.04 -12.63
C SER A 45 -22.17 7.95 -12.02
N LYS A 46 -21.44 7.47 -11.01
CA LYS A 46 -20.40 8.24 -10.30
C LYS A 46 -18.97 7.86 -10.69
N ASP A 47 -18.79 6.73 -11.36
CA ASP A 47 -17.48 6.23 -11.80
C ASP A 47 -17.64 5.44 -13.10
N TRP A 48 -17.52 6.13 -14.24
CA TRP A 48 -17.71 5.52 -15.55
C TRP A 48 -16.73 4.37 -15.82
N ARG A 49 -15.50 4.46 -15.30
CA ARG A 49 -14.49 3.40 -15.43
C ARG A 49 -14.90 2.17 -14.63
N GLY A 50 -15.42 2.36 -13.42
CA GLY A 50 -15.94 1.29 -12.56
C GLY A 50 -17.15 0.53 -13.13
N GLY A 51 -17.80 1.04 -14.18
CA GLY A 51 -18.86 0.35 -14.91
C GLY A 51 -18.37 -0.67 -15.94
N ARG A 52 -17.08 -0.69 -16.26
CA ARG A 52 -16.48 -1.64 -17.20
C ARG A 52 -16.29 -3.02 -16.57
N THR A 53 -16.23 -4.05 -17.41
CA THR A 53 -16.10 -5.46 -17.03
C THR A 53 -14.86 -5.69 -16.14
N ALA A 54 -15.09 -6.12 -14.90
CA ALA A 54 -14.04 -6.25 -13.88
C ALA A 54 -13.00 -7.32 -14.21
N GLY A 55 -13.45 -8.47 -14.73
CA GLY A 55 -12.59 -9.64 -14.96
C GLY A 55 -11.69 -9.55 -16.19
N THR A 56 -11.76 -8.47 -16.97
CA THR A 56 -11.01 -8.33 -18.23
C THR A 56 -10.33 -6.96 -18.39
N ASN A 57 -10.39 -6.10 -17.37
CA ASN A 57 -9.81 -4.76 -17.43
C ASN A 57 -8.91 -4.45 -16.23
N ILE A 58 -7.88 -3.65 -16.49
CA ILE A 58 -7.21 -2.86 -15.47
C ILE A 58 -7.95 -1.51 -15.41
N ILE A 59 -8.63 -1.24 -14.30
CA ILE A 59 -9.55 -0.09 -14.18
C ILE A 59 -8.94 0.93 -13.21
N PRO A 60 -8.42 2.07 -13.69
CA PRO A 60 -7.96 3.12 -12.80
C PRO A 60 -9.15 3.73 -12.05
N SER A 61 -8.97 3.96 -10.75
CA SER A 61 -9.99 4.47 -9.83
C SER A 61 -9.37 5.46 -8.84
N SER A 62 -10.20 6.36 -8.30
CA SER A 62 -9.77 7.27 -7.23
C SER A 62 -9.89 6.60 -5.86
N THR A 63 -9.07 7.01 -4.91
CA THR A 63 -9.16 6.52 -3.52
C THR A 63 -8.82 7.63 -2.53
N GLY A 64 -9.56 7.68 -1.43
CA GLY A 64 -9.27 8.56 -0.30
C GLY A 64 -8.27 7.97 0.70
N ALA A 65 -7.78 6.74 0.47
CA ALA A 65 -7.07 5.97 1.48
C ALA A 65 -5.77 6.62 1.95
N ALA A 66 -4.95 7.14 1.03
CA ALA A 66 -3.71 7.85 1.37
C ALA A 66 -3.98 9.14 2.14
N LYS A 67 -5.00 9.92 1.73
CA LYS A 67 -5.43 11.11 2.47
C LYS A 67 -5.95 10.77 3.87
N ALA A 68 -6.60 9.61 4.01
CA ALA A 68 -7.10 9.14 5.31
C ALA A 68 -5.97 8.74 6.27
N VAL A 69 -4.78 8.37 5.78
CA VAL A 69 -3.60 8.16 6.64
C VAL A 69 -3.25 9.43 7.42
N GLY A 70 -3.33 10.60 6.78
CA GLY A 70 -3.13 11.89 7.45
C GLY A 70 -4.13 12.21 8.58
N LYS A 71 -5.27 11.50 8.64
CA LYS A 71 -6.24 11.63 9.74
C LYS A 71 -5.88 10.77 10.95
N VAL A 72 -5.19 9.65 10.73
CA VAL A 72 -4.77 8.71 11.80
C VAL A 72 -3.32 8.93 12.23
N ILE A 73 -2.49 9.51 11.36
CA ILE A 73 -1.13 9.95 11.62
C ILE A 73 -1.06 11.44 11.25
N PRO A 74 -1.39 12.36 12.19
CA PRO A 74 -1.50 13.78 11.89
C PRO A 74 -0.24 14.41 11.28
N GLU A 75 0.96 13.89 11.58
CA GLU A 75 2.22 14.39 11.01
C GLU A 75 2.34 14.16 9.49
N LEU A 76 1.48 13.29 8.93
CA LEU A 76 1.39 12.96 7.51
C LEU A 76 0.24 13.67 6.80
N ASN A 77 -0.52 14.52 7.49
CA ASN A 77 -1.62 15.26 6.88
C ASN A 77 -1.12 16.17 5.75
N GLY A 78 -1.70 16.02 4.56
CA GLY A 78 -1.30 16.75 3.36
C GLY A 78 -0.05 16.22 2.64
N LYS A 79 0.68 15.26 3.21
CA LYS A 79 1.91 14.70 2.61
C LYS A 79 1.67 13.48 1.72
N LEU A 80 0.55 12.78 1.94
CA LEU A 80 0.22 11.55 1.22
C LEU A 80 -1.06 11.73 0.40
N THR A 81 -0.98 11.36 -0.88
CA THR A 81 -2.13 11.19 -1.76
C THR A 81 -1.94 9.96 -2.64
N GLY A 82 -2.95 9.55 -3.38
CA GLY A 82 -2.83 8.34 -4.17
C GLY A 82 -4.01 8.02 -5.07
N MET A 83 -3.88 6.91 -5.78
CA MET A 83 -4.87 6.39 -6.71
C MET A 83 -4.95 4.85 -6.59
N ALA A 84 -5.85 4.23 -7.33
CA ALA A 84 -5.99 2.78 -7.38
C ALA A 84 -6.05 2.27 -8.82
N PHE A 85 -5.56 1.06 -9.04
CA PHE A 85 -5.91 0.24 -10.20
C PHE A 85 -6.67 -0.98 -9.71
N ARG A 86 -7.88 -1.19 -10.21
CA ARG A 86 -8.63 -2.43 -9.99
C ARG A 86 -8.20 -3.44 -11.04
N VAL A 87 -7.79 -4.63 -10.63
CA VAL A 87 -7.27 -5.66 -11.52
C VAL A 87 -8.09 -6.96 -11.45
N PRO A 88 -8.01 -7.85 -12.47
CA PRO A 88 -8.81 -9.08 -12.58
C PRO A 88 -8.44 -10.20 -11.59
N VAL A 89 -8.31 -9.89 -10.30
CA VAL A 89 -8.11 -10.88 -9.23
C VAL A 89 -9.25 -10.80 -8.23
N PRO A 90 -9.73 -11.95 -7.70
CA PRO A 90 -10.93 -12.00 -6.86
C PRO A 90 -10.69 -11.51 -5.43
N ASP A 91 -9.46 -11.63 -4.93
CA ASP A 91 -9.06 -11.23 -3.59
C ASP A 91 -7.55 -10.91 -3.54
N VAL A 92 -7.13 -10.30 -2.44
CA VAL A 92 -5.79 -9.78 -2.17
C VAL A 92 -5.44 -8.56 -3.02
N SER A 93 -4.78 -7.61 -2.38
CA SER A 93 -4.39 -6.33 -2.97
C SER A 93 -3.02 -5.95 -2.47
N VAL A 94 -2.31 -5.10 -3.22
CA VAL A 94 -1.00 -4.59 -2.84
C VAL A 94 -1.03 -3.06 -2.81
N VAL A 95 -0.28 -2.51 -1.86
CA VAL A 95 0.02 -1.08 -1.77
C VAL A 95 1.43 -0.88 -2.30
N ASP A 96 1.55 -0.03 -3.31
CA ASP A 96 2.80 0.54 -3.79
C ASP A 96 2.89 1.97 -3.27
N LEU A 97 3.86 2.21 -2.38
CA LEU A 97 4.14 3.52 -1.82
C LEU A 97 5.50 4.00 -2.32
N THR A 98 5.48 5.02 -3.17
CA THR A 98 6.68 5.81 -3.48
C THR A 98 6.72 7.00 -2.54
N CYS A 99 7.79 7.16 -1.76
CA CYS A 99 7.92 8.27 -0.83
C CYS A 99 9.36 8.80 -0.79
N ARG A 100 9.48 10.09 -0.44
CA ARG A 100 10.77 10.74 -0.20
C ARG A 100 10.97 10.90 1.30
N LEU A 101 12.12 10.42 1.76
CA LEU A 101 12.49 10.45 3.17
C LEU A 101 13.34 11.69 3.47
N ALA A 102 13.22 12.21 4.69
CA ALA A 102 14.00 13.35 5.18
C ALA A 102 15.41 12.92 5.59
N LYS A 103 15.54 11.71 6.14
CA LYS A 103 16.81 11.10 6.54
C LYS A 103 17.37 10.23 5.41
N GLU A 104 18.64 10.42 5.09
CA GLU A 104 19.39 9.50 4.23
C GLU A 104 19.38 8.10 4.82
N THR A 105 18.92 7.13 4.02
CA THR A 105 18.60 5.78 4.49
C THR A 105 18.87 4.77 3.38
N THR A 106 19.55 3.68 3.71
CA THR A 106 19.74 2.53 2.83
C THR A 106 18.52 1.60 2.84
N TYR A 107 18.33 0.81 1.78
CA TYR A 107 17.21 -0.14 1.73
C TYR A 107 17.30 -1.21 2.85
N ASP A 108 18.51 -1.61 3.24
CA ASP A 108 18.71 -2.53 4.37
C ASP A 108 18.29 -1.94 5.72
N GLU A 109 18.48 -0.64 5.94
CA GLU A 109 17.98 0.03 7.14
C GLU A 109 16.45 0.09 7.16
N ILE A 110 15.81 0.31 6.00
CA ILE A 110 14.35 0.23 5.87
C ILE A 110 13.86 -1.16 6.23
N LYS A 111 14.44 -2.22 5.64
CA LYS A 111 14.10 -3.62 5.94
C LYS A 111 14.23 -3.93 7.42
N LYS A 112 15.35 -3.53 8.06
CA LYS A 112 15.58 -3.74 9.50
C LYS A 112 14.54 -3.04 10.36
N ALA A 113 14.22 -1.78 10.06
CA ALA A 113 13.22 -1.03 10.82
C ALA A 113 11.82 -1.65 10.70
N ILE A 114 11.43 -2.06 9.50
CA ILE A 114 10.14 -2.71 9.24
C ILE A 114 10.08 -4.08 9.91
N LYS A 115 11.12 -4.91 9.77
CA LYS A 115 11.19 -6.22 10.42
C LYS A 115 11.06 -6.09 11.94
N HIS A 116 11.81 -5.17 12.55
CA HIS A 116 11.69 -4.88 13.98
C HIS A 116 10.25 -4.52 14.36
N ALA A 117 9.59 -3.64 13.61
CA ALA A 117 8.22 -3.24 13.91
C ALA A 117 7.23 -4.42 13.80
N SER A 118 7.40 -5.28 12.78
CA SER A 118 6.57 -6.46 12.56
C SER A 118 6.71 -7.52 13.66
N GLU A 119 7.89 -7.63 14.29
CA GLU A 119 8.19 -8.60 15.33
C GLU A 119 7.86 -8.07 16.75
N ASN A 120 7.67 -6.76 16.90
CA ASN A 120 7.48 -6.08 18.19
C ASN A 120 6.17 -5.28 18.23
N GLU A 121 6.22 -3.95 18.10
CA GLU A 121 5.09 -3.04 18.36
C GLU A 121 3.84 -3.29 17.50
N MET A 122 3.99 -3.92 16.34
CA MET A 122 2.91 -4.22 15.41
C MET A 122 2.72 -5.72 15.17
N LYS A 123 3.21 -6.57 16.07
CA LYS A 123 3.10 -8.02 15.95
C LYS A 123 1.65 -8.47 15.78
N GLY A 124 1.40 -9.28 14.76
CA GLY A 124 0.06 -9.77 14.40
C GLY A 124 -0.78 -8.79 13.56
N ILE A 125 -0.31 -7.56 13.36
CA ILE A 125 -0.97 -6.55 12.50
C ILE A 125 -0.12 -6.28 11.26
N PHE A 126 1.20 -6.15 11.44
CA PHE A 126 2.17 -5.91 10.37
C PHE A 126 3.09 -7.12 10.21
N GLY A 127 3.25 -7.60 8.98
CA GLY A 127 4.14 -8.69 8.63
C GLY A 127 5.36 -8.21 7.84
N TYR A 128 6.35 -9.08 7.75
CA TYR A 128 7.55 -8.91 6.94
C TYR A 128 7.83 -10.24 6.23
N THR A 129 8.21 -10.20 4.96
CA THR A 129 8.62 -11.39 4.19
C THR A 129 9.78 -11.06 3.25
N GLU A 130 10.65 -12.06 3.06
CA GLU A 130 11.72 -12.09 2.04
C GLU A 130 11.48 -13.23 1.02
N ASP A 131 10.39 -13.98 1.19
CA ASP A 131 10.02 -15.09 0.30
C ASP A 131 9.51 -14.54 -1.04
N ALA A 132 9.69 -15.32 -2.11
CA ALA A 132 9.18 -15.00 -3.45
C ALA A 132 7.66 -15.28 -3.55
N VAL A 133 6.88 -14.45 -2.87
CA VAL A 133 5.42 -14.57 -2.73
C VAL A 133 4.65 -13.91 -3.87
N VAL A 134 3.43 -14.36 -4.07
CA VAL A 134 2.43 -13.76 -4.97
C VAL A 134 1.10 -13.54 -4.21
N SER A 135 0.13 -12.89 -4.85
CA SER A 135 -1.11 -12.48 -4.17
C SER A 135 -1.86 -13.64 -3.50
N THR A 136 -1.89 -14.84 -4.09
CA THR A 136 -2.61 -15.99 -3.54
C THR A 136 -2.04 -16.49 -2.21
N ASP A 137 -0.77 -16.23 -1.93
CA ASP A 137 -0.11 -16.66 -0.69
C ASP A 137 -0.63 -15.89 0.54
N PHE A 138 -1.35 -14.79 0.32
CA PHE A 138 -1.93 -13.95 1.37
C PHE A 138 -3.43 -14.12 1.54
N VAL A 139 -4.06 -15.02 0.80
CA VAL A 139 -5.49 -15.30 0.96
C VAL A 139 -5.75 -15.80 2.38
N SER A 140 -6.73 -15.19 3.06
CA SER A 140 -7.08 -15.46 4.46
C SER A 140 -6.03 -15.08 5.52
N ASP A 141 -4.94 -14.39 5.15
CA ASP A 141 -4.03 -13.80 6.13
C ASP A 141 -4.77 -12.72 6.93
N GLN A 142 -4.61 -12.75 8.25
CA GLN A 142 -5.33 -11.86 9.18
C GLN A 142 -4.60 -10.53 9.43
N ARG A 143 -3.35 -10.40 8.98
CA ARG A 143 -2.55 -9.19 9.15
C ARG A 143 -3.10 -8.08 8.26
N SER A 144 -3.00 -6.84 8.73
CA SER A 144 -3.46 -5.68 7.97
C SER A 144 -2.54 -5.32 6.81
N SER A 145 -1.24 -5.60 6.98
CA SER A 145 -0.20 -5.25 6.01
C SER A 145 0.96 -6.22 6.14
N ILE A 146 1.60 -6.56 5.03
CA ILE A 146 2.79 -7.41 5.00
C ILE A 146 3.77 -6.74 4.04
N PHE A 147 4.96 -6.40 4.55
CA PHE A 147 6.00 -5.80 3.73
C PHE A 147 6.77 -6.87 2.96
N ASP A 148 6.82 -6.73 1.64
CA ASP A 148 7.63 -7.54 0.75
C ASP A 148 9.00 -6.87 0.54
N ALA A 149 10.02 -7.46 1.15
CA ALA A 149 11.38 -6.96 1.13
C ALA A 149 12.12 -7.21 -0.19
N SER A 150 11.59 -8.08 -1.05
CA SER A 150 12.20 -8.42 -2.35
C SER A 150 11.61 -7.58 -3.50
N ALA A 151 10.37 -7.13 -3.35
CA ALA A 151 9.66 -6.35 -4.36
C ALA A 151 9.91 -4.83 -4.28
N GLY A 152 10.35 -4.32 -3.13
CA GLY A 152 10.66 -2.90 -2.95
C GLY A 152 12.01 -2.51 -3.56
N ILE A 153 12.14 -1.24 -3.96
CA ILE A 153 13.38 -0.69 -4.54
C ILE A 153 13.69 0.70 -3.96
N SER A 154 14.98 1.08 -3.95
CA SER A 154 15.43 2.45 -3.65
C SER A 154 16.08 3.05 -4.89
N SER A 155 15.61 4.22 -5.33
CA SER A 155 16.11 4.90 -6.54
C SER A 155 17.35 5.75 -6.30
N VAL A 156 17.74 6.01 -5.04
CA VAL A 156 18.93 6.77 -4.68
C VAL A 156 19.83 5.90 -3.81
N GLN A 157 20.91 5.37 -4.41
CA GLN A 157 22.10 5.01 -3.64
C GLN A 157 22.71 6.32 -3.14
N THR A 158 22.65 6.58 -1.82
CA THR A 158 23.69 7.41 -1.21
C THR A 158 25.01 6.74 -1.56
N MET A 159 25.84 7.46 -2.32
CA MET A 159 27.07 6.94 -2.94
C MET A 159 27.86 6.10 -1.94
N GLU A 160 28.17 4.86 -2.30
CA GLU A 160 29.30 4.16 -1.70
C GLU A 160 30.54 5.03 -1.98
N ASN A 161 31.11 5.60 -0.91
CA ASN A 161 32.48 6.07 -0.92
C ASN A 161 33.41 4.86 -0.82
#